data_AF-A0A8I2Z920-F1
#
_entry.id   AF-A0A8I2Z920-F1
#
_cell.length_a   1.000
_cell.length_b   1.000
_cell.length_c   1.000
_cell.angle_alpha   90.00
_cell.angle_beta   90.00
_cell.angle_gamma   90.00
#
_symmetry.space_group_name_H-M   'P 1'
#
loop_
_entity.id
_entity.type
_entity.pdbx_description
1 polymer ?
#
loop_
_entity_poly.entity_id
_entity_poly.type
_entity_poly.pdbx_seq_one_letter_code
_entity_poly.pdbx_strand_id
1 'polypeptide(L)'
;MASAAAPSVTEDSIELPIVDNDQNFIIRECSNAIAKLIVLSKRQQAPTDEVRRVILFFNWLETRTWGPSHVRSDIKKKLINSLAAINNNSRPEGLQYFTPEIRTRAEALHTRWTATNVEDEIVALVPTTAAMMRTSAALDTETLRLPHRAHPIFGRNGIMHGLFITGSKRKTYGINPIYKNEQRDSSPIGDNGLTAGDWWPLQSAAVFNGAHGSWSGGIAGRKEGGAVSIVTSGYYEDLDRDDGDTLFYSGSGSHDHTNPNVAKETSGTQLMRTAQNKGNYIRVLRSSSSGGGSWCPSIGIRYDGLYRIVGRRNLKNRLGGVYEQFELHRLPGQQALNTIRRQIPTGQQKRLYEEMKNGY
;
A
#
# COMPACT_ATOMS: atom_id res chain seq x y z
N MET A 1 8.92 42.28 0.46
CA MET A 1 9.39 40.97 -0.06
C MET A 1 9.75 40.09 1.12
N ALA A 2 8.76 39.43 1.73
CA ALA A 2 9.02 38.41 2.75
C ALA A 2 8.63 37.07 2.12
N SER A 3 9.64 36.32 1.67
CA SER A 3 9.49 34.93 1.27
C SER A 3 9.08 34.16 2.52
N ALA A 4 7.81 33.76 2.61
CA ALA A 4 7.40 32.76 3.58
C ALA A 4 8.17 31.49 3.25
N ALA A 5 9.24 31.22 4.01
CA ALA A 5 9.96 29.97 3.92
C ALA A 5 8.95 28.85 4.16
N ALA A 6 8.83 27.94 3.18
CA ALA A 6 8.10 26.71 3.39
C ALA A 6 8.63 26.05 4.68
N PRO A 7 7.76 25.49 5.54
CA PRO A 7 8.22 24.87 6.78
C PRO A 7 9.32 23.87 6.43
N SER A 8 10.55 24.17 6.86
CA SER A 8 11.69 23.29 6.67
C SER A 8 11.35 22.00 7.40
N VAL A 9 11.24 20.91 6.66
CA VAL A 9 11.28 19.56 7.24
C VAL A 9 12.58 19.49 8.01
N THR A 10 12.53 19.65 9.33
CA THR A 10 13.69 19.30 10.16
C THR A 10 13.89 17.80 9.93
N GLU A 11 15.12 17.37 9.62
CA GLU A 11 15.37 15.98 9.20
C GLU A 11 14.91 14.93 10.23
N ASP A 12 14.55 15.35 11.44
CA ASP A 12 14.23 14.48 12.58
C ASP A 12 12.73 14.45 12.95
N SER A 13 11.87 15.28 12.33
CA SER A 13 10.43 15.29 12.65
C SER A 13 9.52 15.88 11.58
N ILE A 14 8.26 15.44 11.58
CA ILE A 14 7.20 16.00 10.73
C ILE A 14 5.99 16.38 11.58
N GLU A 15 5.33 17.48 11.21
CA GLU A 15 4.02 17.81 11.77
C GLU A 15 2.94 16.96 11.10
N LEU A 16 2.12 16.31 11.92
CA LEU A 16 0.94 15.58 11.49
C LEU A 16 -0.31 16.13 12.17
N PRO A 17 -1.42 16.27 11.43
CA PRO A 17 -2.68 16.65 12.03
C PRO A 17 -3.23 15.52 12.91
N ILE A 18 -3.76 15.91 14.06
CA ILE A 18 -4.55 15.03 14.92
C ILE A 18 -5.92 14.87 14.27
N VAL A 19 -6.30 13.63 13.98
CA VAL A 19 -7.50 13.30 13.19
C VAL A 19 -8.35 12.29 13.94
N ASP A 20 -9.51 12.76 14.41
CA ASP A 20 -10.49 11.92 15.11
C ASP A 20 -11.38 11.12 14.13
N ASN A 21 -11.50 11.61 12.89
CA ASN A 21 -12.32 10.99 11.85
C ASN A 21 -11.70 11.22 10.46
N ASP A 22 -11.11 10.16 9.92
CA ASP A 22 -10.39 10.15 8.65
C ASP A 22 -11.26 10.62 7.48
N GLN A 23 -12.53 10.20 7.45
CA GLN A 23 -13.48 10.53 6.39
C GLN A 23 -13.82 12.03 6.37
N ASN A 24 -14.15 12.59 7.53
CA ASN A 24 -14.42 14.02 7.68
C ASN A 24 -13.18 14.85 7.38
N PHE A 25 -12.01 14.39 7.80
CA PHE A 25 -10.74 15.04 7.52
C PHE A 25 -10.47 15.14 6.02
N ILE A 26 -10.61 14.04 5.28
CA ILE A 26 -10.48 14.02 3.81
C ILE A 26 -11.47 14.98 3.16
N ILE A 27 -12.76 14.89 3.54
CA ILE A 27 -13.81 15.76 2.99
C ILE A 27 -13.43 17.23 3.18
N ARG A 28 -13.00 17.58 4.40
CA ARG A 28 -12.65 18.94 4.79
C ARG A 28 -11.44 19.47 4.01
N GLU A 29 -10.34 18.73 3.95
CA GLU A 29 -9.13 19.21 3.26
C GLU A 29 -9.33 19.28 1.74
N CYS A 30 -10.06 18.33 1.14
CA CYS A 30 -10.40 18.38 -0.29
C CYS A 30 -11.28 19.60 -0.63
N SER A 31 -12.32 19.87 0.17
CA SER A 31 -13.26 20.97 -0.10
C SER A 31 -12.75 22.35 0.31
N ASN A 32 -11.99 22.45 1.40
CA ASN A 32 -11.71 23.74 2.02
C ASN A 32 -10.29 24.24 1.76
N ALA A 33 -9.32 23.34 1.60
CA ALA A 33 -7.93 23.72 1.30
C ALA A 33 -7.65 23.56 -0.20
N ILE A 34 -7.80 22.35 -0.75
CA ILE A 34 -7.44 22.07 -2.15
C ILE A 34 -8.33 22.85 -3.12
N ALA A 35 -9.67 22.73 -3.02
CA ALA A 35 -10.56 23.45 -3.92
C ALA A 35 -10.41 24.98 -3.81
N LYS A 36 -10.15 25.49 -2.62
CA LYS A 36 -9.90 26.92 -2.40
C LYS A 36 -8.60 27.37 -3.08
N LEU A 37 -7.50 26.63 -2.93
CA LEU A 37 -6.25 26.95 -3.65
C LEU A 37 -6.41 26.86 -5.16
N ILE A 38 -7.21 25.91 -5.68
CA ILE A 38 -7.54 25.82 -7.11
C ILE A 38 -8.24 27.09 -7.58
N VAL A 39 -9.23 27.59 -6.83
CA VAL A 39 -9.97 28.82 -7.17
C VAL A 39 -9.09 30.06 -7.04
N LEU A 40 -8.27 30.13 -5.98
CA LEU A 40 -7.46 31.31 -5.64
C LEU A 40 -6.15 31.41 -6.42
N SER A 41 -5.77 30.35 -7.13
CA SER A 41 -4.55 30.21 -7.94
C SER A 41 -4.18 31.36 -8.87
N LYS A 42 -5.13 32.26 -9.18
CA LYS A 42 -4.94 33.48 -9.98
C LYS A 42 -4.49 34.70 -9.18
N ARG A 43 -4.42 34.63 -7.84
CA ARG A 43 -4.00 35.76 -6.99
C ARG A 43 -2.48 35.83 -6.87
N GLN A 44 -1.94 37.03 -6.67
CA GLN A 44 -0.49 37.26 -6.61
C GLN A 44 0.20 36.69 -5.36
N GLN A 45 -0.51 36.52 -4.25
CA GLN A 45 0.08 36.02 -3.00
C GLN A 45 -0.64 34.77 -2.50
N ALA A 46 0.15 33.74 -2.16
CA ALA A 46 -0.35 32.48 -1.67
C ALA A 46 -1.03 32.65 -0.30
N PRO A 47 -2.24 32.11 -0.10
CA PRO A 47 -2.87 32.09 1.20
C PRO A 47 -2.16 31.00 2.05
N THR A 48 -1.27 31.45 2.94
CA THR A 48 -0.29 30.60 3.65
C THR A 48 -0.92 29.48 4.47
N ASP A 49 -2.10 29.72 5.07
CA ASP A 49 -2.79 28.73 5.91
C ASP A 49 -3.32 27.55 5.08
N GLU A 50 -3.91 27.80 3.92
CA GLU A 50 -4.37 26.75 3.01
C GLU A 50 -3.21 25.95 2.45
N VAL A 51 -2.09 26.62 2.11
CA VAL A 51 -0.88 25.92 1.66
C VAL A 51 -0.33 25.02 2.77
N ARG A 52 -0.23 25.53 4.01
CA ARG A 52 0.16 24.73 5.19
C ARG A 52 -0.78 23.55 5.40
N ARG A 53 -2.09 23.76 5.29
CA ARG A 53 -3.08 22.69 5.42
C ARG A 53 -2.94 21.61 4.35
N VAL A 54 -2.65 21.96 3.10
CA VAL A 54 -2.36 20.98 2.04
C VAL A 54 -1.09 20.20 2.36
N ILE A 55 -0.03 20.86 2.85
CA ILE A 55 1.20 20.16 3.27
C ILE A 55 0.91 19.17 4.40
N LEU A 56 0.21 19.60 5.45
CA LEU A 56 -0.18 18.73 6.58
C LEU A 56 -1.10 17.58 6.13
N PHE A 57 -2.02 17.86 5.21
CA PHE A 57 -2.88 16.84 4.62
C PHE A 57 -2.07 15.79 3.86
N PHE A 58 -1.04 16.19 3.12
CA PHE A 58 -0.18 15.26 2.40
C PHE A 58 0.72 14.46 3.34
N ASN A 59 1.31 15.10 4.37
CA ASN A 59 2.06 14.39 5.41
C ASN A 59 1.16 13.34 6.06
N TRP A 60 -0.08 13.70 6.35
CA TRP A 60 -1.08 12.78 6.87
C TRP A 60 -1.36 11.64 5.88
N LEU A 61 -1.69 11.92 4.61
CA LEU A 61 -1.99 10.89 3.62
C LEU A 61 -0.83 9.91 3.39
N GLU A 62 0.41 10.41 3.38
CA GLU A 62 1.61 9.61 3.16
C GLU A 62 1.92 8.69 4.35
N THR A 63 1.52 9.10 5.55
CA THR A 63 1.65 8.30 6.77
C THR A 63 0.52 7.29 6.96
N ARG A 64 -0.61 7.40 6.24
CA ARG A 64 -1.69 6.41 6.31
C ARG A 64 -1.35 5.15 5.51
N THR A 65 -1.61 4.01 6.16
CA THR A 65 -1.32 2.66 5.65
C THR A 65 -2.54 1.82 5.36
N TRP A 66 -3.72 2.29 5.75
CA TRP A 66 -4.95 1.69 5.31
C TRP A 66 -5.18 1.98 3.82
N GLY A 67 -5.52 0.91 3.09
CA GLY A 67 -5.93 1.00 1.70
C GLY A 67 -7.30 1.65 1.55
N PRO A 68 -7.80 1.78 0.31
CA PRO A 68 -9.07 2.43 0.04
C PRO A 68 -10.30 1.84 0.71
N SER A 69 -10.23 0.61 1.21
CA SER A 69 -11.30 -0.06 1.94
C SER A 69 -11.67 0.61 3.26
N HIS A 70 -10.82 1.50 3.79
CA HIS A 70 -11.08 2.23 5.03
C HIS A 70 -11.85 3.54 4.83
N VAL A 71 -12.05 3.95 3.58
CA VAL A 71 -12.74 5.18 3.21
C VAL A 71 -13.94 4.82 2.38
N ARG A 72 -15.09 5.43 2.68
CA ARG A 72 -16.28 5.27 1.84
C ARG A 72 -15.98 5.60 0.39
N SER A 73 -16.58 4.87 -0.54
CA SER A 73 -16.33 4.96 -1.98
C SER A 73 -16.50 6.38 -2.53
N ASP A 74 -17.51 7.11 -2.06
CA ASP A 74 -17.79 8.50 -2.44
C ASP A 74 -16.68 9.47 -2.01
N ILE A 75 -16.20 9.33 -0.77
CA ILE A 75 -15.10 10.12 -0.22
C ILE A 75 -13.79 9.78 -0.92
N LYS A 76 -13.55 8.50 -1.20
CA LYS A 76 -12.40 8.05 -1.98
C LYS A 76 -12.39 8.68 -3.37
N LYS A 77 -13.53 8.65 -4.07
CA LYS A 77 -13.68 9.25 -5.40
C LYS A 77 -13.38 10.75 -5.37
N LYS A 78 -13.87 11.44 -4.33
CA LYS A 78 -13.56 12.86 -4.11
C LYS A 78 -12.07 13.11 -3.92
N LEU A 79 -11.40 12.33 -3.07
CA LEU A 79 -9.96 12.43 -2.85
C LEU A 79 -9.17 12.22 -4.14
N ILE A 80 -9.46 11.14 -4.88
CA ILE A 80 -8.81 10.82 -6.15
C ILE A 80 -8.96 11.98 -7.15
N ASN A 81 -10.18 12.50 -7.30
CA ASN A 81 -10.42 13.63 -8.20
C ASN A 81 -9.66 14.89 -7.76
N SER A 82 -9.58 15.16 -6.45
CA SER A 82 -8.79 16.28 -5.92
C SER A 82 -7.29 16.11 -6.18
N LEU A 83 -6.74 14.90 -5.98
CA LEU A 83 -5.33 14.61 -6.28
C LEU A 83 -5.03 14.73 -7.78
N ALA A 84 -5.92 14.21 -8.63
CA ALA A 84 -5.82 14.38 -10.07
C ALA A 84 -5.86 15.85 -10.48
N ALA A 85 -6.75 16.65 -9.89
CA ALA A 85 -6.88 18.08 -10.19
C ALA A 85 -5.64 18.91 -9.79
N ILE A 86 -4.89 18.49 -8.76
CA ILE A 86 -3.60 19.11 -8.40
C ILE A 86 -2.55 18.85 -9.49
N ASN A 87 -2.59 17.68 -10.15
CA ASN A 87 -1.61 17.27 -11.17
C ASN A 87 -2.00 17.64 -12.61
N ASN A 88 -3.29 17.73 -12.94
CA ASN A 88 -3.72 17.80 -14.33
C ASN A 88 -3.45 19.18 -14.97
N ASN A 89 -2.43 19.22 -15.82
CA ASN A 89 -1.76 20.37 -16.44
C ASN A 89 -2.54 21.07 -17.58
N SER A 90 -3.87 20.97 -17.66
CA SER A 90 -4.64 21.65 -18.72
C SER A 90 -4.62 23.19 -18.60
N ARG A 91 -4.00 23.75 -17.56
CA ARG A 91 -3.73 25.19 -17.39
C ARG A 91 -2.34 25.41 -16.78
N PRO A 92 -1.27 25.49 -17.60
CA PRO A 92 0.10 25.69 -17.11
C PRO A 92 0.26 26.94 -16.22
N GLU A 93 -0.53 27.99 -16.47
CA GLU A 93 -0.45 29.27 -15.75
C GLU A 93 -1.38 29.38 -14.53
N GLY A 94 -2.26 28.39 -14.33
CA GLY A 94 -3.47 28.57 -13.53
C GLY A 94 -3.49 27.94 -12.14
N LEU A 95 -2.38 27.40 -11.61
CA LEU A 95 -2.33 26.74 -10.30
C LEU A 95 -1.03 27.08 -9.54
N GLN A 96 -0.79 28.37 -9.32
CA GLN A 96 0.48 28.91 -8.84
C GLN A 96 0.90 28.43 -7.43
N TYR A 97 -0.05 27.97 -6.60
CA TYR A 97 0.24 27.57 -5.21
C TYR A 97 0.61 26.10 -5.02
N PHE A 98 0.40 25.26 -6.04
CA PHE A 98 0.86 23.87 -6.00
C PHE A 98 2.25 23.80 -6.62
N THR A 99 3.26 23.78 -5.76
CA THR A 99 4.67 23.64 -6.16
C THR A 99 4.89 22.33 -6.93
N PRO A 100 5.97 22.22 -7.73
CA PRO A 100 6.32 20.96 -8.40
C PRO A 100 6.39 19.76 -7.44
N GLU A 101 6.87 19.99 -6.21
CA GLU A 101 6.89 18.98 -5.15
C GLU A 101 5.48 18.52 -4.77
N ILE A 102 4.54 19.43 -4.52
CA ILE A 102 3.15 19.09 -4.19
C ILE A 102 2.49 18.33 -5.35
N ARG A 103 2.74 18.75 -6.60
CA ARG A 103 2.20 18.05 -7.79
C ARG A 103 2.72 16.62 -7.88
N THR A 104 4.04 16.44 -7.69
CA THR A 104 4.68 15.13 -7.67
C THR A 104 4.11 14.23 -6.57
N ARG A 105 3.95 14.78 -5.35
CA ARG A 105 3.33 14.04 -4.23
C ARG A 105 1.89 13.66 -4.54
N ALA A 106 1.11 14.55 -5.18
CA ALA A 106 -0.28 14.32 -5.53
C ALA A 106 -0.41 13.21 -6.59
N GLU A 107 0.45 13.21 -7.60
CA GLU A 107 0.51 12.18 -8.64
C GLU A 107 0.87 10.81 -8.06
N ALA A 108 1.87 10.73 -7.19
CA ALA A 108 2.26 9.50 -6.51
C ALA A 108 1.11 8.92 -5.66
N LEU A 109 0.43 9.79 -4.89
CA LEU A 109 -0.75 9.40 -4.12
C LEU A 109 -1.91 9.00 -5.04
N HIS A 110 -2.18 9.75 -6.10
CA HIS A 110 -3.21 9.42 -7.07
C HIS A 110 -2.99 8.01 -7.65
N THR A 111 -1.76 7.72 -8.09
CA THR A 111 -1.37 6.41 -8.64
C THR A 111 -1.55 5.30 -7.61
N ARG A 112 -1.04 5.48 -6.39
CA ARG A 112 -1.17 4.50 -5.29
C ARG A 112 -2.64 4.20 -4.96
N TRP A 113 -3.51 5.20 -4.96
CA TRP A 113 -4.90 5.07 -4.54
C TRP A 113 -5.86 4.66 -5.67
N THR A 114 -5.46 4.83 -6.93
CA THR A 114 -6.20 4.35 -8.12
C THR A 114 -5.82 2.92 -8.50
N ALA A 115 -4.55 2.51 -8.30
CA ALA A 115 -4.09 1.14 -8.58
C ALA A 115 -4.80 0.05 -7.74
N THR A 116 -5.47 0.45 -6.66
CA THR A 116 -6.18 -0.43 -5.72
C THR A 116 -7.69 -0.53 -5.97
N ASN A 117 -8.22 -0.05 -7.11
CA ASN A 117 -9.64 -0.14 -7.48
C ASN A 117 -9.89 -1.08 -8.67
N VAL A 118 -10.43 -2.27 -8.39
CA VAL A 118 -11.58 -2.77 -9.16
C VAL A 118 -12.68 -3.06 -8.15
N GLU A 119 -13.84 -2.51 -8.49
CA GLU A 119 -15.11 -2.38 -7.78
C GLU A 119 -15.59 -3.60 -6.98
N ASP A 120 -16.07 -3.37 -5.75
CA ASP A 120 -17.14 -4.15 -5.13
C ASP A 120 -18.30 -3.17 -4.86
N GLU A 121 -19.31 -3.16 -5.73
CA GLU A 121 -20.62 -2.56 -5.47
C GLU A 121 -21.68 -3.66 -5.45
N ILE A 122 -22.29 -3.94 -4.28
CA ILE A 122 -23.72 -4.24 -4.11
C ILE A 122 -24.20 -3.74 -2.72
N VAL A 123 -24.96 -2.63 -2.76
CA VAL A 123 -26.22 -2.25 -2.06
C VAL A 123 -26.37 -2.41 -0.52
N ALA A 124 -26.57 -1.30 0.20
CA ALA A 124 -27.86 -0.85 0.78
C ALA A 124 -27.74 0.36 1.74
N LEU A 125 -28.77 1.23 1.69
CA LEU A 125 -28.97 2.56 2.31
C LEU A 125 -29.12 2.60 3.84
N VAL A 126 -28.93 3.79 4.46
CA VAL A 126 -29.88 4.56 5.33
C VAL A 126 -29.30 5.99 5.61
N PRO A 127 -30.10 7.06 5.78
CA PRO A 127 -29.71 8.46 5.51
C PRO A 127 -29.42 9.35 6.73
N THR A 128 -28.83 10.54 6.44
CA THR A 128 -28.85 11.84 7.18
C THR A 128 -28.22 11.88 8.58
N THR A 129 -27.41 12.89 8.93
CA THR A 129 -27.84 14.27 9.22
C THR A 129 -26.73 15.32 9.05
N ALA A 130 -27.15 16.59 9.12
CA ALA A 130 -26.47 17.79 8.67
C ALA A 130 -25.39 18.38 9.58
N ALA A 131 -24.55 19.19 8.92
CA ALA A 131 -23.92 20.44 9.35
C ALA A 131 -23.03 20.49 10.61
N MET A 132 -21.77 20.87 10.39
CA MET A 132 -21.20 22.02 11.09
C MET A 132 -20.07 22.63 10.24
N MET A 133 -20.31 23.81 9.65
CA MET A 133 -19.23 24.73 9.33
C MET A 133 -18.60 25.14 10.65
N ARG A 134 -17.40 24.64 10.93
CA ARG A 134 -16.50 25.29 11.87
C ARG A 134 -15.58 26.23 11.10
N THR A 135 -15.57 27.46 11.56
CA THR A 135 -14.63 28.54 11.26
C THR A 135 -13.18 28.05 11.35
N SER A 136 -12.30 28.81 10.70
CA SER A 136 -10.85 28.64 10.53
C SER A 136 -10.05 28.53 11.85
N ALA A 137 -10.31 27.50 12.66
CA ALA A 137 -9.42 27.14 13.75
C ALA A 137 -8.16 26.48 13.16
N ALA A 138 -7.01 26.83 13.73
CA ALA A 138 -5.74 26.18 13.40
C ALA A 138 -5.87 24.66 13.57
N LEU A 139 -5.21 23.91 12.71
CA LEU A 139 -5.19 22.46 12.77
C LEU A 139 -4.36 22.03 13.98
N ASP A 140 -4.95 21.32 14.94
CA ASP A 140 -4.18 20.69 16.00
C ASP A 140 -3.23 19.67 15.37
N THR A 141 -1.94 19.80 15.68
CA THR A 141 -0.87 18.99 15.11
C THR A 141 -0.02 18.39 16.21
N GLU A 142 0.47 17.18 15.97
CA GLU A 142 1.48 16.52 16.78
C GLU A 142 2.79 16.42 15.97
N THR A 143 3.91 16.58 16.66
CA THR A 143 5.23 16.37 16.05
C THR A 143 5.56 14.87 16.08
N LEU A 144 5.47 14.21 14.94
CA LEU A 144 5.91 12.83 14.80
C LEU A 144 7.44 12.77 14.80
N ARG A 145 7.99 12.05 15.78
CA ARG A 145 9.42 11.71 15.81
C ARG A 145 9.72 10.60 14.82
N LEU A 146 10.64 10.88 13.90
CA LEU A 146 11.13 9.89 12.95
C LEU A 146 12.35 9.17 13.51
N PRO A 147 12.61 7.93 13.09
CA PRO A 147 13.80 7.21 13.52
C PRO A 147 15.05 7.92 12.99
N HIS A 148 16.08 8.05 13.83
CA HIS A 148 17.36 8.59 13.39
C HIS A 148 17.94 7.77 12.23
N ARG A 149 18.61 8.42 11.27
CA ARG A 149 19.12 7.75 10.06
C ARG A 149 20.10 6.62 10.34
N ALA A 150 20.84 6.71 11.45
CA ALA A 150 21.78 5.70 11.91
C ALA A 150 21.15 4.63 12.84
N HIS A 151 19.83 4.67 13.09
CA HIS A 151 19.19 3.68 13.95
C HIS A 151 19.39 2.26 13.37
N PRO A 152 19.83 1.27 14.17
CA PRO A 152 20.22 -0.05 13.66
C PRO A 152 19.08 -0.80 12.94
N ILE A 153 17.83 -0.54 13.33
CA ILE A 153 16.64 -1.22 12.78
C ILE A 153 15.87 -0.36 11.77
N PHE A 154 15.53 0.88 12.14
CA PHE A 154 14.70 1.78 11.33
C PHE A 154 15.49 2.82 10.52
N GLY A 155 16.82 2.85 10.69
CA GLY A 155 17.71 3.71 9.91
C GLY A 155 17.99 3.15 8.52
N ARG A 156 18.82 3.86 7.75
CA ARG A 156 19.07 3.61 6.31
C ARG A 156 19.52 2.19 5.99
N ASN A 157 20.27 1.57 6.90
CA ASN A 157 20.85 0.23 6.72
C ASN A 157 20.10 -0.85 7.53
N GLY A 158 18.99 -0.50 8.17
CA GLY A 158 18.23 -1.40 9.03
C GLY A 158 17.15 -2.18 8.28
N ILE A 159 16.65 -3.26 8.91
CA ILE A 159 15.63 -4.14 8.30
C ILE A 159 14.26 -3.46 8.12
N MET A 160 14.03 -2.33 8.80
CA MET A 160 12.85 -1.49 8.70
C MET A 160 13.13 -0.19 7.93
N HIS A 161 14.22 -0.13 7.15
CA HIS A 161 14.50 0.99 6.26
C HIS A 161 13.27 1.35 5.41
N GLY A 162 13.00 2.65 5.31
CA GLY A 162 11.82 3.16 4.62
C GLY A 162 10.54 3.21 5.46
N LEU A 163 10.54 2.63 6.67
CA LEU A 163 9.36 2.56 7.53
C LEU A 163 9.56 3.31 8.86
N PHE A 164 8.47 3.79 9.43
CA PHE A 164 8.40 4.22 10.82
C PHE A 164 7.33 3.42 11.56
N ILE A 165 7.33 3.54 12.89
CA ILE A 165 6.32 2.96 13.77
C ILE A 165 5.80 4.03 14.73
N THR A 166 4.49 4.07 14.96
CA THR A 166 3.82 4.96 15.91
C THR A 166 2.96 4.20 16.89
N GLY A 167 2.75 4.80 18.07
CA GLY A 167 1.83 4.31 19.09
C GLY A 167 2.47 3.31 20.06
N SER A 168 2.22 3.52 21.35
CA SER A 168 2.72 2.67 22.44
C SER A 168 1.85 1.43 22.70
N LYS A 169 0.52 1.56 22.61
CA LYS A 169 -0.45 0.46 22.83
C LYS A 169 -0.86 -0.27 21.56
N ARG A 170 -1.01 0.45 20.44
CA ARG A 170 -1.29 -0.09 19.12
C ARG A 170 -0.29 0.47 18.14
N LYS A 171 0.55 -0.42 17.63
CA LYS A 171 1.59 -0.08 16.67
C LYS A 171 0.97 0.15 15.30
N THR A 172 1.15 1.35 14.78
CA THR A 172 0.84 1.68 13.39
C THR A 172 2.15 1.83 12.65
N TYR A 173 2.27 1.22 11.48
CA TYR A 173 3.42 1.39 10.60
C TYR A 173 3.06 2.41 9.53
N GLY A 174 4.08 3.04 8.94
CA GLY A 174 3.92 3.94 7.80
C GLY A 174 5.21 4.11 7.01
N ILE A 175 5.13 4.69 5.83
CA ILE A 175 6.33 5.07 5.05
C ILE A 175 6.99 6.25 5.73
N ASN A 176 8.28 6.12 6.03
CA ASN A 176 9.09 7.24 6.50
C ASN A 176 9.25 8.26 5.36
N PRO A 177 8.72 9.49 5.49
CA PRO A 177 8.76 10.46 4.41
C PRO A 177 10.18 10.83 3.95
N ILE A 178 11.18 10.72 4.84
CA ILE A 178 12.59 10.96 4.51
C ILE A 178 13.06 10.01 3.39
N TYR A 179 12.59 8.76 3.42
CA TYR A 179 12.99 7.72 2.48
C TYR A 179 11.96 7.46 1.40
N LYS A 180 10.91 8.30 1.29
CA LYS A 180 9.83 8.10 0.31
C LYS A 180 10.36 7.98 -1.13
N ASN A 181 11.39 8.76 -1.46
CA ASN A 181 12.01 8.75 -2.80
C ASN A 181 12.89 7.51 -3.05
N GLU A 182 13.18 6.71 -2.03
CA GLU A 182 13.93 5.46 -2.15
C GLU A 182 13.00 4.24 -2.30
N GLN A 183 11.68 4.43 -2.21
CA GLN A 183 10.71 3.36 -2.44
C GLN A 183 10.82 2.87 -3.89
N ARG A 184 10.98 1.55 -4.06
CA ARG A 184 11.10 0.91 -5.37
C ARG A 184 9.71 0.64 -5.97
N ASP A 185 9.56 0.90 -7.27
CA ASP A 185 8.36 0.48 -8.01
C ASP A 185 8.26 -1.05 -8.04
N SER A 186 7.07 -1.58 -7.80
CA SER A 186 6.77 -3.01 -7.85
C SER A 186 6.10 -3.44 -9.16
N SER A 187 5.76 -2.49 -10.04
CA SER A 187 5.05 -2.78 -11.29
C SER A 187 5.81 -3.58 -12.36
N PRO A 188 7.16 -3.57 -12.42
CA PRO A 188 7.88 -4.39 -13.40
C PRO A 188 7.53 -5.88 -13.28
N ILE A 189 7.36 -6.54 -14.43
CA ILE A 189 7.24 -8.00 -14.52
C ILE A 189 8.63 -8.62 -14.37
N GLY A 190 8.71 -9.79 -13.75
CA GLY A 190 9.99 -10.46 -13.45
C GLY A 190 10.44 -10.25 -12.01
N ASP A 191 11.70 -10.52 -11.73
CA ASP A 191 12.24 -10.50 -10.35
C ASP A 191 12.34 -9.10 -9.76
N ASN A 192 12.30 -8.06 -10.58
CA ASN A 192 12.45 -6.66 -10.18
C ASN A 192 13.80 -6.39 -9.45
N GLY A 193 14.87 -7.09 -9.84
CA GLY A 193 16.19 -6.99 -9.21
C GLY A 193 16.23 -7.59 -7.80
N LEU A 194 15.40 -8.60 -7.53
CA LEU A 194 15.35 -9.33 -6.27
C LEU A 194 16.02 -10.70 -6.43
N THR A 195 16.59 -11.18 -5.33
CA THR A 195 17.18 -12.51 -5.27
C THR A 195 16.29 -13.42 -4.45
N ALA A 196 16.04 -14.64 -4.94
CA ALA A 196 15.26 -15.62 -4.18
C ALA A 196 15.93 -15.88 -2.81
N GLY A 197 15.21 -15.64 -1.73
CA GLY A 197 15.74 -15.60 -0.36
C GLY A 197 15.81 -14.19 0.25
N ASP A 198 15.59 -13.12 -0.53
CA ASP A 198 15.39 -11.79 0.02
C ASP A 198 14.24 -11.82 1.03
N TRP A 199 14.48 -11.21 2.19
CA TRP A 199 13.60 -11.31 3.35
C TRP A 199 13.37 -9.95 3.98
N TRP A 200 12.14 -9.74 4.43
CA TRP A 200 11.73 -8.53 5.13
C TRP A 200 10.94 -8.89 6.39
N PRO A 201 10.99 -8.04 7.42
CA PRO A 201 10.22 -8.28 8.64
C PRO A 201 8.71 -8.18 8.41
N LEU A 202 8.27 -7.36 7.46
CA LEU A 202 6.86 -7.08 7.21
C LEU A 202 6.58 -6.99 5.71
N GLN A 203 5.35 -7.29 5.30
CA GLN A 203 4.88 -7.08 3.93
C GLN A 203 5.05 -5.62 3.48
N SER A 204 4.87 -4.66 4.39
CA SER A 204 5.14 -3.24 4.13
C SER A 204 6.61 -2.95 3.77
N ALA A 205 7.56 -3.63 4.40
CA ALA A 205 8.98 -3.51 4.07
C ALA A 205 9.27 -4.17 2.70
N ALA A 206 8.61 -5.29 2.39
CA ALA A 206 8.66 -5.87 1.06
C ALA A 206 8.07 -4.93 -0.02
N VAL A 207 7.01 -4.18 0.32
CA VAL A 207 6.42 -3.15 -0.56
C VAL A 207 7.37 -1.98 -0.77
N PHE A 208 8.01 -1.49 0.29
CA PHE A 208 9.00 -0.42 0.17
C PHE A 208 10.15 -0.82 -0.77
N ASN A 209 10.55 -2.09 -0.74
CA ASN A 209 11.62 -2.65 -1.56
C ASN A 209 11.16 -3.15 -2.94
N GLY A 210 9.91 -2.89 -3.35
CA GLY A 210 9.41 -3.22 -4.69
C GLY A 210 9.11 -4.71 -4.91
N ALA A 211 9.15 -5.55 -3.88
CA ALA A 211 8.88 -6.98 -4.00
C ALA A 211 7.39 -7.28 -4.17
N HIS A 212 6.54 -6.46 -3.54
CA HIS A 212 5.08 -6.54 -3.67
C HIS A 212 4.45 -5.15 -3.77
N GLY A 213 3.24 -5.05 -4.31
CA GLY A 213 2.57 -3.76 -4.52
C GLY A 213 1.49 -3.40 -3.49
N SER A 214 1.16 -4.31 -2.58
CA SER A 214 0.07 -4.11 -1.60
C SER A 214 0.55 -4.34 -0.18
N TRP A 215 0.18 -3.46 0.75
CA TRP A 215 0.59 -3.56 2.16
C TRP A 215 -0.08 -4.72 2.92
N SER A 216 -1.28 -5.10 2.48
CA SER A 216 -2.12 -6.12 3.11
C SER A 216 -2.77 -7.09 2.13
N GLY A 217 -2.88 -6.73 0.85
CA GLY A 217 -3.48 -7.58 -0.16
C GLY A 217 -2.54 -8.69 -0.61
N GLY A 218 -3.09 -9.88 -0.86
CA GLY A 218 -2.34 -11.03 -1.36
C GLY A 218 -1.89 -10.88 -2.81
N ILE A 219 -2.62 -10.17 -3.67
CA ILE A 219 -2.33 -10.03 -5.10
C ILE A 219 -1.97 -8.57 -5.41
N ALA A 220 -0.92 -8.35 -6.20
CA ALA A 220 -0.57 -7.01 -6.69
C ALA A 220 -0.28 -7.03 -8.20
N GLY A 221 -0.67 -5.94 -8.86
CA GLY A 221 -0.58 -5.77 -10.32
C GLY A 221 -1.24 -4.49 -10.78
N ARG A 222 -1.35 -4.33 -12.10
CA ARG A 222 -2.08 -3.23 -12.75
C ARG A 222 -3.17 -3.81 -13.64
N LYS A 223 -4.32 -3.15 -13.75
CA LYS A 223 -5.49 -3.67 -14.49
C LYS A 223 -5.13 -4.08 -15.92
N GLU A 224 -4.37 -3.24 -16.62
CA GLU A 224 -3.94 -3.46 -18.00
C GLU A 224 -2.79 -4.48 -18.08
N GLY A 225 -1.96 -4.58 -17.03
CA GLY A 225 -0.75 -5.40 -16.99
C GLY A 225 -0.95 -6.82 -16.45
N GLY A 226 -2.00 -7.04 -15.64
CA GLY A 226 -2.19 -8.24 -14.84
C GLY A 226 -1.38 -8.21 -13.54
N ALA A 227 -1.49 -9.31 -12.79
CA ALA A 227 -0.70 -9.55 -11.60
C ALA A 227 0.80 -9.65 -11.92
N VAL A 228 1.63 -9.20 -10.98
CA VAL A 228 3.10 -9.26 -11.04
C VAL A 228 3.70 -9.90 -9.79
N SER A 229 2.97 -9.88 -8.67
CA SER A 229 3.39 -10.52 -7.43
C SER A 229 2.19 -11.00 -6.60
N ILE A 230 2.42 -12.09 -5.85
CA ILE A 230 1.48 -12.62 -4.87
C ILE A 230 2.15 -12.89 -3.52
N VAL A 231 1.35 -12.90 -2.46
CA VAL A 231 1.75 -13.26 -1.10
C VAL A 231 0.88 -14.42 -0.62
N THR A 232 1.51 -15.51 -0.19
CA THR A 232 0.84 -16.58 0.57
C THR A 232 1.20 -16.49 2.05
N SER A 233 0.20 -16.64 2.92
CA SER A 233 0.33 -16.45 4.38
C SER A 233 -0.49 -17.45 5.18
N GLY A 234 -1.06 -18.50 4.59
CA GLY A 234 -1.94 -19.44 5.32
C GLY A 234 -3.33 -18.89 5.65
N TYR A 235 -3.65 -17.62 5.33
CA TYR A 235 -5.01 -17.07 5.51
C TYR A 235 -6.09 -17.86 4.75
N TYR A 236 -5.71 -18.47 3.63
CA TYR A 236 -6.55 -19.36 2.83
C TYR A 236 -6.10 -20.82 2.93
N GLU A 237 -5.56 -21.28 4.07
CA GLU A 237 -5.02 -22.64 4.22
C GLU A 237 -5.99 -23.78 3.84
N ASP A 238 -7.30 -23.54 3.92
CA ASP A 238 -8.34 -24.50 3.54
C ASP A 238 -8.62 -24.51 2.03
N LEU A 239 -8.22 -23.46 1.31
CA LEU A 239 -8.44 -23.29 -0.13
C LEU A 239 -7.14 -23.35 -0.94
N ASP A 240 -6.02 -22.88 -0.39
CA ASP A 240 -4.71 -22.88 -1.02
C ASP A 240 -3.97 -24.19 -0.75
N ARG A 241 -3.14 -24.61 -1.72
CA ARG A 241 -2.22 -25.73 -1.53
C ARG A 241 -0.82 -25.33 -1.97
N ASP A 242 0.10 -25.30 -1.02
CA ASP A 242 1.50 -24.92 -1.26
C ASP A 242 2.41 -26.16 -1.22
N ASP A 243 2.75 -26.65 -2.42
CA ASP A 243 3.68 -27.77 -2.61
C ASP A 243 5.12 -27.28 -2.90
N GLY A 244 5.40 -26.00 -2.65
CA GLY A 244 6.71 -25.40 -2.88
C GLY A 244 6.86 -24.96 -4.34
N ASP A 245 7.38 -25.82 -5.20
CA ASP A 245 7.59 -25.50 -6.62
C ASP A 245 6.27 -25.43 -7.41
N THR A 246 5.21 -26.05 -6.88
CA THR A 246 3.84 -25.91 -7.36
C THR A 246 2.99 -25.24 -6.28
N LEU A 247 2.23 -24.23 -6.66
CA LEU A 247 1.33 -23.50 -5.77
C LEU A 247 -0.07 -23.44 -6.39
N PHE A 248 -1.07 -23.82 -5.61
CA PHE A 248 -2.48 -23.63 -5.95
C PHE A 248 -3.01 -22.47 -5.11
N TYR A 249 -3.24 -21.34 -5.76
CA TYR A 249 -3.53 -20.06 -5.11
C TYR A 249 -4.94 -19.59 -5.44
N SER A 250 -5.73 -19.28 -4.42
CA SER A 250 -7.13 -18.89 -4.55
C SER A 250 -7.28 -17.42 -4.90
N GLY A 251 -8.32 -17.10 -5.68
CA GLY A 251 -8.72 -15.72 -5.97
C GLY A 251 -9.06 -14.94 -4.69
N SER A 252 -9.03 -13.62 -4.74
CA SER A 252 -9.39 -12.80 -3.57
C SER A 252 -10.88 -12.97 -3.22
N GLY A 253 -11.19 -12.96 -1.92
CA GLY A 253 -12.56 -13.09 -1.43
C GLY A 253 -13.15 -14.50 -1.51
N SER A 254 -12.34 -15.53 -1.76
CA SER A 254 -12.80 -16.91 -1.96
C SER A 254 -13.44 -17.55 -0.73
N HIS A 255 -13.04 -17.16 0.50
CA HIS A 255 -13.52 -17.77 1.75
C HIS A 255 -14.97 -17.37 2.10
N ASP A 256 -15.31 -16.10 1.89
CA ASP A 256 -16.61 -15.53 2.29
C ASP A 256 -17.67 -15.58 1.18
N HIS A 257 -17.32 -16.07 -0.01
CA HIS A 257 -18.25 -16.11 -1.13
C HIS A 257 -19.30 -17.22 -0.97
N THR A 258 -20.56 -16.95 -1.32
CA THR A 258 -21.68 -17.88 -1.09
C THR A 258 -22.43 -18.27 -2.36
N ASN A 259 -22.20 -17.59 -3.50
CA ASN A 259 -22.94 -17.87 -4.73
C ASN A 259 -22.44 -19.17 -5.37
N PRO A 260 -23.30 -20.20 -5.53
CA PRO A 260 -22.89 -21.52 -6.00
C PRO A 260 -22.79 -21.65 -7.53
N ASN A 261 -23.17 -20.61 -8.28
CA ASN A 261 -23.29 -20.66 -9.74
C ASN A 261 -22.21 -19.85 -10.45
N VAL A 262 -21.69 -18.80 -9.82
CA VAL A 262 -20.75 -17.86 -10.43
C VAL A 262 -19.58 -17.62 -9.51
N ALA A 263 -18.36 -17.68 -10.08
CA ALA A 263 -17.14 -17.37 -9.35
C ALA A 263 -17.18 -15.92 -8.84
N LYS A 264 -16.65 -15.68 -7.63
CA LYS A 264 -16.49 -14.29 -7.14
C LYS A 264 -15.60 -13.50 -8.09
N GLU A 265 -16.15 -12.44 -8.66
CA GLU A 265 -15.38 -11.44 -9.41
C GLU A 265 -14.76 -10.45 -8.43
N THR A 266 -13.43 -10.36 -8.42
CA THR A 266 -12.69 -9.32 -7.67
C THR A 266 -11.58 -8.73 -8.53
N SER A 267 -11.11 -7.54 -8.17
CA SER A 267 -9.90 -6.93 -8.72
C SER A 267 -8.72 -7.90 -8.78
N GLY A 268 -8.41 -8.55 -7.66
CA GLY A 268 -7.28 -9.47 -7.56
C GLY A 268 -7.43 -10.68 -8.48
N THR A 269 -8.61 -11.30 -8.52
CA THR A 269 -8.87 -12.43 -9.41
C THR A 269 -8.74 -12.03 -10.88
N GLN A 270 -9.24 -10.86 -11.27
CA GLN A 270 -9.08 -10.34 -12.63
C GLN A 270 -7.61 -10.08 -13.00
N LEU A 271 -6.80 -9.56 -12.06
CA LEU A 271 -5.36 -9.39 -12.28
C LEU A 271 -4.66 -10.72 -12.57
N MET A 272 -5.02 -11.79 -11.84
CA MET A 272 -4.47 -13.13 -12.07
C MET A 272 -4.88 -13.69 -13.43
N ARG A 273 -6.15 -13.52 -13.84
CA ARG A 273 -6.60 -13.90 -15.20
C ARG A 273 -5.84 -13.15 -16.29
N THR A 274 -5.66 -11.83 -16.14
CA THR A 274 -4.90 -11.02 -17.10
C THR A 274 -3.44 -11.47 -17.17
N ALA A 275 -2.81 -11.74 -16.02
CA ALA A 275 -1.45 -12.26 -15.96
C ALA A 275 -1.31 -13.62 -16.65
N GLN A 276 -2.26 -14.53 -16.43
CA GLN A 276 -2.31 -15.82 -17.10
C GLN A 276 -2.39 -15.65 -18.61
N ASN A 277 -3.31 -14.82 -19.09
CA ASN A 277 -3.51 -14.57 -20.52
C ASN A 277 -2.27 -13.96 -21.19
N LYS A 278 -1.49 -13.17 -20.44
CA LYS A 278 -0.25 -12.54 -20.91
C LYS A 278 1.00 -13.40 -20.72
N GLY A 279 0.91 -14.49 -19.96
CA GLY A 279 2.07 -15.31 -19.61
C GLY A 279 3.07 -14.60 -18.68
N ASN A 280 2.58 -13.71 -17.79
CA ASN A 280 3.45 -12.98 -16.87
C ASN A 280 4.19 -13.93 -15.92
N TYR A 281 5.43 -13.56 -15.58
CA TYR A 281 6.13 -14.13 -14.43
C TYR A 281 5.71 -13.42 -13.16
N ILE A 282 5.30 -14.20 -12.17
CA ILE A 282 4.75 -13.76 -10.90
C ILE A 282 5.79 -13.96 -9.81
N ARG A 283 6.16 -12.89 -9.11
CA ARG A 283 6.94 -13.01 -7.88
C ARG A 283 6.07 -13.63 -6.78
N VAL A 284 6.54 -14.72 -6.19
CA VAL A 284 5.87 -15.36 -5.06
C VAL A 284 6.60 -15.00 -3.78
N LEU A 285 5.88 -14.39 -2.85
CA LEU A 285 6.35 -14.12 -1.51
C LEU A 285 5.61 -15.03 -0.53
N ARG A 286 6.34 -15.63 0.40
CA ARG A 286 5.76 -16.43 1.49
C ARG A 286 5.91 -15.71 2.81
N SER A 287 4.81 -15.55 3.54
CA SER A 287 4.75 -14.84 4.80
C SER A 287 4.47 -15.80 5.96
N SER A 288 5.11 -15.56 7.10
CA SER A 288 4.84 -16.25 8.35
C SER A 288 3.57 -15.74 9.06
N SER A 289 2.90 -14.71 8.51
CA SER A 289 1.62 -14.22 9.05
C SER A 289 0.55 -15.32 9.03
N SER A 290 -0.54 -15.14 9.78
CA SER A 290 -1.73 -16.01 9.76
C SER A 290 -1.48 -17.52 9.89
N GLY A 291 -0.50 -17.91 10.71
CA GLY A 291 -0.17 -19.33 10.96
C GLY A 291 0.89 -19.90 10.00
N GLY A 292 1.05 -19.29 8.81
CA GLY A 292 2.03 -19.71 7.81
C GLY A 292 1.77 -21.12 7.26
N GLY A 293 2.48 -21.45 6.17
CA GLY A 293 2.50 -22.80 5.60
C GLY A 293 3.86 -23.48 5.82
N SER A 294 3.96 -24.75 5.44
CA SER A 294 5.21 -25.53 5.54
C SER A 294 6.39 -24.87 4.81
N TRP A 295 6.13 -24.14 3.73
CA TRP A 295 7.13 -23.43 2.94
C TRP A 295 7.38 -21.98 3.38
N CYS A 296 6.56 -21.43 4.27
CA CYS A 296 6.74 -20.07 4.77
C CYS A 296 8.02 -19.94 5.62
N PRO A 297 8.61 -18.73 5.67
CA PRO A 297 9.66 -18.45 6.65
C PRO A 297 9.10 -18.56 8.08
N SER A 298 9.98 -18.79 9.07
CA SER A 298 9.56 -18.87 10.47
C SER A 298 9.06 -17.53 11.04
N ILE A 299 9.51 -16.42 10.46
CA ILE A 299 9.11 -15.04 10.78
C ILE A 299 9.20 -14.18 9.51
N GLY A 300 8.45 -13.08 9.45
CA GLY A 300 8.50 -12.11 8.36
C GLY A 300 7.99 -12.66 7.03
N ILE A 301 8.49 -12.09 5.94
CA ILE A 301 8.10 -12.42 4.56
C ILE A 301 9.35 -12.61 3.69
N ARG A 302 9.33 -13.62 2.83
CA ARG A 302 10.46 -14.01 1.99
C ARG A 302 10.05 -14.10 0.54
N TYR A 303 10.85 -13.55 -0.36
CA TYR A 303 10.69 -13.73 -1.79
C TYR A 303 11.26 -15.09 -2.20
N ASP A 304 10.42 -15.97 -2.74
CA ASP A 304 10.77 -17.36 -3.07
C ASP A 304 10.96 -17.59 -4.57
N GLY A 305 10.95 -16.51 -5.37
CA GLY A 305 11.27 -16.54 -6.79
C GLY A 305 10.08 -16.32 -7.71
N LEU A 306 10.33 -16.51 -9.00
CA LEU A 306 9.36 -16.37 -10.08
C LEU A 306 8.63 -17.68 -10.37
N TYR A 307 7.34 -17.53 -10.60
CA TYR A 307 6.43 -18.58 -11.01
C TYR A 307 5.66 -18.14 -12.26
N ARG A 308 5.10 -19.09 -12.99
CA ARG A 308 4.15 -18.85 -14.08
C ARG A 308 2.82 -19.50 -13.76
N ILE A 309 1.72 -18.89 -14.16
CA ILE A 309 0.39 -19.50 -14.06
C ILE A 309 0.24 -20.50 -15.20
N VAL A 310 0.06 -21.78 -14.89
CA VAL A 310 -0.07 -22.85 -15.88
C VAL A 310 -1.51 -23.32 -16.08
N GLY A 311 -2.38 -23.04 -15.12
CA GLY A 311 -3.78 -23.46 -15.17
C GLY A 311 -4.65 -22.66 -14.21
N ARG A 312 -5.96 -22.76 -14.42
CA ARG A 312 -6.96 -22.29 -13.45
C ARG A 312 -8.17 -23.21 -13.44
N ARG A 313 -8.83 -23.33 -12.30
CA ARG A 313 -10.05 -24.14 -12.12
C ARG A 313 -11.04 -23.44 -11.21
N ASN A 314 -12.32 -23.76 -11.41
CA ASN A 314 -13.40 -23.33 -10.51
C ASN A 314 -13.64 -24.40 -9.45
N LEU A 315 -13.64 -24.01 -8.19
CA LEU A 315 -13.92 -24.87 -7.04
C LEU A 315 -15.04 -24.25 -6.20
N LYS A 316 -15.56 -25.03 -5.23
CA LYS A 316 -16.52 -24.53 -4.24
C LYS A 316 -15.86 -24.50 -2.86
N ASN A 317 -16.07 -23.41 -2.13
CA ASN A 317 -15.63 -23.31 -0.75
C ASN A 317 -16.59 -24.05 0.20
N ARG A 318 -16.30 -24.02 1.51
CA ARG A 318 -17.14 -24.60 2.57
C ARG A 318 -18.56 -24.04 2.65
N LEU A 319 -18.80 -22.85 2.10
CA LEU A 319 -20.11 -22.19 2.04
C LEU A 319 -20.87 -22.52 0.74
N GLY A 320 -20.30 -23.35 -0.13
CA GLY A 320 -20.86 -23.69 -1.44
C GLY A 320 -20.62 -22.64 -2.53
N GLY A 321 -19.97 -21.52 -2.20
CA GLY A 321 -19.66 -20.46 -3.16
C GLY A 321 -18.53 -20.83 -4.10
N VAL A 322 -18.68 -20.47 -5.38
CA VAL A 322 -17.68 -20.76 -6.41
C VAL A 322 -16.53 -19.77 -6.36
N TYR A 323 -15.30 -20.26 -6.44
CA TYR A 323 -14.10 -19.43 -6.56
C TYR A 323 -13.13 -19.99 -7.59
N GLU A 324 -12.25 -19.14 -8.10
CA GLU A 324 -11.16 -19.55 -8.98
C GLU A 324 -9.89 -19.83 -8.21
N GLN A 325 -9.23 -20.92 -8.56
CA GLN A 325 -7.91 -21.28 -8.07
C GLN A 325 -6.94 -21.36 -9.25
N PHE A 326 -5.78 -20.74 -9.09
CA PHE A 326 -4.72 -20.67 -10.08
C PHE A 326 -3.61 -21.64 -9.72
N GLU A 327 -3.16 -22.44 -10.68
CA GLU A 327 -2.00 -23.31 -10.54
C GLU A 327 -0.76 -22.58 -11.05
N LEU A 328 0.25 -22.43 -10.20
CA LEU A 328 1.49 -21.75 -10.49
C LEU A 328 2.66 -22.72 -10.38
N HIS A 329 3.56 -22.71 -11.37
CA HIS A 329 4.79 -23.50 -11.36
C HIS A 329 6.00 -22.57 -11.28
N ARG A 330 6.93 -22.89 -10.39
CA ARG A 330 8.18 -22.15 -10.22
C ARG A 330 9.05 -22.29 -11.47
N LEU A 331 9.69 -21.20 -11.88
CA LEU A 331 10.61 -21.23 -13.02
C LEU A 331 11.90 -21.98 -12.66
N PRO A 332 12.46 -22.78 -13.59
CA PRO A 332 13.75 -23.44 -13.39
C PRO A 332 14.91 -22.43 -13.33
N GLY A 333 16.08 -22.88 -12.88
CA GLY A 333 17.31 -22.07 -12.84
C GLY A 333 17.43 -21.12 -11.64
N GLN A 334 16.45 -21.11 -10.75
CA GLN A 334 16.50 -20.37 -9.49
C GLN A 334 17.04 -21.26 -8.36
N GLN A 335 17.59 -20.66 -7.30
CA GLN A 335 18.03 -21.41 -6.12
C GLN A 335 16.89 -22.28 -5.56
N ALA A 336 17.21 -23.52 -5.19
CA ALA A 336 16.21 -24.48 -4.71
C ALA A 336 15.50 -23.99 -3.44
N LEU A 337 14.17 -24.12 -3.39
CA LEU A 337 13.35 -23.64 -2.28
C LEU A 337 13.75 -24.26 -0.94
N ASN A 338 14.06 -25.56 -0.93
CA ASN A 338 14.52 -26.24 0.29
C ASN A 338 15.80 -25.63 0.87
N THR A 339 16.71 -25.16 0.01
CA THR A 339 17.92 -24.46 0.43
C THR A 339 17.57 -23.11 1.04
N ILE A 340 16.75 -22.31 0.35
CA ILE A 340 16.31 -20.99 0.81
C ILE A 340 15.57 -21.11 2.15
N ARG A 341 14.63 -22.05 2.27
CA ARG A 341 13.82 -22.29 3.46
C ARG A 341 14.64 -22.62 4.69
N ARG A 342 15.75 -23.36 4.53
CA ARG A 342 16.66 -23.72 5.63
C ARG A 342 17.56 -22.55 6.06
N GLN A 343 17.89 -21.66 5.13
CA GLN A 343 18.84 -20.58 5.35
C GLN A 343 18.18 -19.27 5.81
N ILE A 344 16.94 -19.02 5.38
CA ILE A 344 16.25 -17.74 5.57
C ILE A 344 14.93 -17.96 6.33
N PRO A 345 14.71 -17.24 7.46
CA PRO A 345 15.52 -16.12 7.96
C PRO A 345 16.79 -16.56 8.69
N THR A 346 17.86 -15.78 8.54
CA THR A 346 19.14 -15.98 9.21
C THR A 346 19.03 -15.71 10.72
N GLY A 347 20.02 -16.16 11.50
CA GLY A 347 20.07 -15.85 12.94
C GLY A 347 20.10 -14.35 13.24
N GLN A 348 20.78 -13.55 12.41
CA GLN A 348 20.80 -12.09 12.54
C GLN A 348 19.44 -11.49 12.23
N GLN A 349 18.77 -11.91 11.15
CA GLN A 349 17.42 -11.44 10.80
C GLN A 349 16.42 -11.72 11.93
N LYS A 350 16.50 -12.91 12.56
CA LYS A 350 15.68 -13.27 13.72
C LYS A 350 15.91 -12.33 14.90
N ARG A 351 17.17 -12.04 15.25
CA ARG A 351 17.48 -11.09 16.34
C ARG A 351 16.92 -9.70 16.05
N LEU A 352 17.20 -9.16 14.86
CA LEU A 352 16.72 -7.83 14.46
C LEU A 352 15.19 -7.76 14.41
N TYR A 353 14.51 -8.83 14.00
CA TYR A 353 13.04 -8.91 14.01
C TYR A 353 12.46 -8.82 15.42
N GLU A 354 13.10 -9.46 16.41
CA GLU A 354 12.66 -9.36 17.80
C GLU A 354 12.93 -7.95 18.36
N GLU A 355 14.11 -7.38 18.10
CA GLU A 355 14.44 -6.02 18.54
C GLU A 355 13.52 -4.96 17.91
N MET A 356 13.10 -5.15 16.66
CA MET A 356 12.14 -4.28 15.96
C MET A 356 10.85 -4.09 16.76
N LYS A 357 10.44 -5.12 17.52
CA LYS A 357 9.24 -5.06 18.35
C LYS A 357 9.41 -4.12 19.54
N ASN A 358 10.57 -3.54 19.80
CA ASN A 358 10.73 -2.53 20.85
C ASN A 358 10.50 -1.10 20.33
N GLY A 359 10.42 -0.88 19.02
CA GLY A 359 10.30 0.45 18.44
C GLY A 359 11.64 1.19 18.40
N TYR A 360 11.59 2.52 18.47
CA TYR A 360 12.75 3.41 18.53
C TYR A 360 12.49 4.61 19.44
#